data_AF-A0A914P2R8-F1
#
_entry.id   AF-A0A914P2R8-F1
#
_cell.length_a   1.000
_cell.length_b   1.000
_cell.length_c   1.000
_cell.angle_alpha   90.00
_cell.angle_beta   90.00
_cell.angle_gamma   90.00
#
_symmetry.space_group_name_H-M   'P 1'
#
loop_
_entity.id
_entity.type
_entity.pdbx_description
1 polymer ?
#
loop_
_entity_poly.entity_id
_entity_poly.type
_entity_poly.pdbx_seq_one_letter_code
_entity_poly.pdbx_strand_id
1 'polypeptide(L)'
;MPEKLEKTRWQAPKRSTYWYNDKVKCYCLPFLGADKSIVQRSQYFDAQMDKKFPATIETYICVKSWFWALALLAWLMIFQIAVKFSWTRNILQKYPDICSAYMFKNSGPTRQQAEEATFEYWFFGTGWNETTTPPPVDEEPKKKVVVRCDGPDAGYIATSGCVLSCALTILSDAENMPKPGGVFTSAAAFKKTKIYDRLASFGIVFRTVPEMAST
;
A
#
# COMPACT_ATOMS: atom_id res chain seq x y z
N MET A 1 -26.48 -5.04 -4.22
CA MET A 1 -25.22 -5.04 -3.43
C MET A 1 -24.19 -5.84 -4.20
N PRO A 2 -22.90 -5.46 -4.19
CA PRO A 2 -21.86 -6.28 -4.80
C PRO A 2 -21.83 -7.66 -4.11
N GLU A 3 -21.69 -8.71 -4.90
CA GLU A 3 -21.57 -10.08 -4.40
C GLU A 3 -20.33 -10.24 -3.52
N LYS A 4 -20.41 -11.13 -2.54
CA LYS A 4 -19.27 -11.42 -1.67
C LYS A 4 -18.23 -12.21 -2.46
N LEU A 5 -17.00 -11.70 -2.51
CA LEU A 5 -15.89 -12.42 -3.14
C LEU A 5 -15.69 -13.80 -2.50
N GLU A 6 -15.48 -14.80 -3.35
CA GLU A 6 -15.03 -16.12 -2.94
C GLU A 6 -13.72 -16.01 -2.17
N LYS A 7 -13.54 -16.92 -1.20
CA LYS A 7 -12.35 -16.98 -0.36
C LYS A 7 -11.90 -18.41 -0.24
N THR A 8 -10.60 -18.62 -0.37
CA THR A 8 -9.98 -19.89 -0.01
C THR A 8 -10.08 -20.13 1.50
N ARG A 9 -10.09 -21.39 1.94
CA ARG A 9 -9.97 -21.74 3.36
C ARG A 9 -8.61 -21.32 3.95
N TRP A 10 -7.60 -21.19 3.09
CA TRP A 10 -6.24 -20.84 3.46
C TRP A 10 -6.05 -19.32 3.47
N GLN A 11 -6.22 -18.72 4.64
CA GLN A 11 -6.10 -17.28 4.83
C GLN A 11 -4.68 -16.87 5.22
N ALA A 12 -4.33 -15.61 4.98
CA ALA A 12 -3.09 -15.04 5.50
C ALA A 12 -3.01 -15.21 7.04
N PRO A 13 -1.82 -15.44 7.61
CA PRO A 13 -1.66 -15.62 9.04
C PRO A 13 -2.27 -14.44 9.82
N LYS A 14 -3.13 -14.74 10.80
CA LYS A 14 -3.64 -13.72 11.71
C LYS A 14 -2.48 -13.14 12.51
N ARG A 15 -2.31 -11.83 12.48
CA ARG A 15 -1.33 -11.11 13.29
C ARG A 15 -2.04 -10.29 14.36
N SER A 16 -1.39 -10.14 15.51
CA SER A 16 -1.82 -9.21 16.56
C SER A 16 -1.81 -7.76 16.05
N THR A 17 -2.50 -6.86 16.73
CA THR A 17 -2.45 -5.41 16.45
C THR A 17 -1.07 -4.81 16.66
N TYR A 18 -0.21 -5.47 17.44
CA TYR A 18 1.20 -5.15 17.59
C TYR A 18 2.00 -6.47 17.61
N TRP A 19 2.97 -6.60 16.73
CA TRP A 19 3.83 -7.80 16.64
C TRP A 19 5.19 -7.44 16.05
N TYR A 20 6.21 -8.25 16.34
CA TYR A 20 7.53 -8.07 15.74
C TYR A 20 7.67 -8.95 14.50
N ASN A 21 8.16 -8.38 13.40
CA ASN A 21 8.40 -9.10 12.16
C ASN A 21 9.89 -9.38 11.99
N ASP A 22 10.31 -10.63 12.22
CA ASP A 22 11.70 -11.05 12.14
C ASP A 22 12.33 -10.88 10.76
N LYS A 23 11.53 -10.84 9.70
CA LYS A 23 12.04 -10.73 8.32
C LYS A 23 12.51 -9.32 7.98
N VAL A 24 11.83 -8.30 8.52
CA VAL A 24 12.14 -6.88 8.26
C VAL A 24 12.64 -6.16 9.52
N LYS A 25 12.82 -6.90 10.62
CA LYS A 25 13.36 -6.43 11.91
C LYS A 25 12.66 -5.18 12.46
N CYS A 26 11.33 -5.12 12.33
CA CYS A 26 10.52 -3.98 12.76
C CYS A 26 9.31 -4.45 13.58
N TYR A 27 8.74 -3.56 14.40
CA TYR A 27 7.41 -3.77 14.96
C TYR A 27 6.35 -3.34 13.96
N CYS A 28 5.30 -4.13 13.81
CA CYS A 28 4.24 -3.91 12.83
C CYS A 28 2.93 -3.54 13.52
N LEU A 29 2.27 -2.51 13.00
CA LEU A 29 0.90 -2.11 13.33
C LEU A 29 0.00 -2.23 12.09
N PRO A 30 -1.30 -2.54 12.22
CA PRO A 30 -2.23 -2.46 11.11
C PRO A 30 -2.18 -1.09 10.43
N PHE A 31 -1.98 -1.08 9.12
CA PHE A 31 -2.03 0.15 8.35
C PHE A 31 -3.49 0.50 8.05
N LEU A 32 -3.97 1.63 8.59
CA LEU A 32 -5.35 2.09 8.46
C LEU A 32 -5.60 2.94 7.20
N GLY A 33 -4.73 2.83 6.19
CA GLY A 33 -4.83 3.58 4.95
C GLY A 33 -5.66 2.90 3.87
N ALA A 34 -5.55 3.42 2.64
CA ALA A 34 -6.39 3.01 1.52
C ALA A 34 -6.00 1.66 0.90
N ASP A 35 -4.78 1.18 1.10
CA ASP A 35 -4.18 0.02 0.43
C ASP A 35 -5.11 -1.20 0.40
N LYS A 36 -5.57 -1.65 1.58
CA LYS A 36 -6.47 -2.80 1.69
C LYS A 36 -7.76 -2.59 0.88
N SER A 37 -8.33 -1.38 0.91
CA SER A 37 -9.56 -1.06 0.19
C SER A 37 -9.36 -1.01 -1.33
N ILE A 38 -8.20 -0.51 -1.80
CA ILE A 38 -7.85 -0.46 -3.21
C ILE A 38 -7.62 -1.88 -3.74
N VAL A 39 -6.86 -2.70 -3.01
CA VAL A 39 -6.62 -4.10 -3.41
C VAL A 39 -7.93 -4.87 -3.43
N GLN A 40 -8.77 -4.78 -2.39
CA GLN A 40 -10.07 -5.48 -2.37
C GLN A 40 -10.97 -5.11 -3.56
N ARG A 41 -11.07 -3.83 -3.90
CA ARG A 41 -11.84 -3.37 -5.08
C ARG A 41 -11.22 -3.85 -6.39
N SER A 42 -9.90 -3.91 -6.47
CA SER A 42 -9.20 -4.41 -7.65
C SER A 42 -9.40 -5.93 -7.83
N GLN A 43 -9.35 -6.69 -6.74
CA GLN A 43 -9.64 -8.12 -6.74
C GLN A 43 -11.11 -8.41 -7.09
N TYR A 44 -12.02 -7.53 -6.66
CA TYR A 44 -13.42 -7.60 -7.09
C TYR A 44 -13.56 -7.41 -8.61
N PHE A 45 -12.88 -6.40 -9.15
CA PHE A 45 -12.86 -6.16 -10.59
C PHE A 45 -12.31 -7.37 -11.36
N ASP A 46 -11.19 -7.94 -10.93
CA ASP A 46 -10.57 -9.10 -11.57
C ASP A 46 -11.45 -10.37 -11.48
N ALA A 47 -12.14 -10.59 -10.35
CA ALA A 47 -13.06 -11.71 -10.22
C ALA A 47 -14.26 -11.61 -11.18
N GLN A 48 -14.82 -10.41 -11.30
CA GLN A 48 -16.01 -10.20 -12.14
C GLN A 48 -15.66 -10.16 -13.63
N MET A 49 -14.58 -9.47 -13.99
CA MET A 49 -14.20 -9.18 -15.39
C MET A 49 -13.21 -10.20 -15.97
N ASP A 50 -12.20 -10.60 -15.20
CA ASP A 50 -11.15 -11.53 -15.67
C ASP A 50 -11.38 -12.98 -15.20
N LYS A 51 -12.44 -13.24 -14.41
CA LYS A 51 -12.71 -14.56 -13.80
C LYS A 51 -11.52 -15.12 -13.01
N LYS A 52 -10.75 -14.23 -12.37
CA LYS A 52 -9.62 -14.62 -11.51
C LYS A 52 -10.06 -14.87 -10.08
N PHE A 53 -9.43 -15.84 -9.43
CA PHE A 53 -9.67 -16.05 -8.01
C PHE A 53 -9.09 -14.89 -7.17
N PRO A 54 -9.85 -14.31 -6.22
CA PRO A 54 -9.40 -13.17 -5.42
C PRO A 54 -8.24 -13.51 -4.47
N ALA A 55 -7.20 -12.68 -4.49
CA ALA A 55 -6.17 -12.68 -3.44
C ALA A 55 -6.62 -11.86 -2.22
N THR A 56 -6.20 -12.28 -1.02
CA THR A 56 -6.40 -11.51 0.21
C THR A 56 -5.11 -10.80 0.61
N ILE A 57 -5.25 -9.58 1.15
CA ILE A 57 -4.11 -8.79 1.63
C ILE A 57 -4.38 -8.30 3.05
N GLU A 58 -3.33 -8.30 3.85
CA GLU A 58 -3.25 -7.60 5.12
C GLU A 58 -2.05 -6.65 5.08
N THR A 59 -2.28 -5.40 5.47
CA THR A 59 -1.30 -4.31 5.32
C THR A 59 -0.87 -3.81 6.68
N TYR A 60 0.44 -3.65 6.86
CA TYR A 60 1.03 -3.22 8.12
C TYR A 60 2.07 -2.13 7.87
N ILE A 61 2.23 -1.23 8.84
CA ILE A 61 3.29 -0.22 8.87
C ILE A 61 4.36 -0.63 9.89
N CYS A 62 5.63 -0.44 9.53
CA CYS A 62 6.76 -0.63 10.43
C CYS A 62 6.93 0.59 11.36
N VAL A 63 7.10 0.32 12.65
CA VAL A 63 7.45 1.32 13.67
C VAL A 63 8.69 0.87 14.44
N LYS A 64 9.50 1.85 14.87
CA LYS A 64 10.82 1.59 15.48
C LYS A 64 10.72 0.92 16.85
N SER A 65 9.70 1.24 17.63
CA SER A 65 9.54 0.70 18.99
C SER A 65 8.10 0.79 19.48
N TRP A 66 7.83 0.11 20.60
CA TRP A 66 6.58 0.20 21.35
C TRP A 66 6.23 1.65 21.72
N PHE A 67 7.22 2.44 22.15
CA PHE A 67 7.01 3.84 22.50
C PHE A 67 6.50 4.65 21.30
N TRP A 68 7.14 4.50 20.13
CA TRP A 68 6.69 5.16 18.90
C TRP A 68 5.33 4.67 18.43
N ALA A 69 5.00 3.40 18.65
CA ALA A 69 3.66 2.86 18.40
C ALA A 69 2.59 3.57 19.25
N LEU A 70 2.83 3.69 20.55
CA LEU A 70 1.92 4.39 21.47
C LEU A 70 1.80 5.87 21.13
N ALA A 71 2.92 6.54 20.84
CA ALA A 71 2.92 7.95 20.46
C ALA A 71 2.11 8.19 19.17
N LEU A 72 2.27 7.33 18.16
CA LEU A 72 1.49 7.40 16.92
C LEU A 72 -0.01 7.18 17.17
N LEU A 73 -0.37 6.18 17.98
CA LEU A 73 -1.77 5.90 18.30
C LEU A 73 -2.42 7.06 19.08
N ALA A 74 -1.74 7.59 20.09
CA ALA A 74 -2.20 8.73 20.86
C ALA A 74 -2.37 9.97 19.95
N TRP A 75 -1.39 10.23 19.09
CA TRP A 75 -1.44 11.33 18.13
C TRP A 75 -2.62 11.19 17.16
N LEU A 76 -2.81 10.01 16.56
CA LEU A 76 -3.94 9.74 15.67
C LEU A 76 -5.29 9.90 16.37
N MET A 77 -5.41 9.45 17.62
CA MET A 77 -6.63 9.61 18.40
C MET A 77 -6.94 11.08 18.68
N ILE A 78 -5.95 11.85 19.15
CA ILE A 78 -6.09 13.29 19.40
C ILE A 78 -6.44 14.03 18.10
N PHE A 79 -5.75 13.70 17.01
CA PHE A 79 -6.00 14.28 15.70
C PHE A 79 -7.43 14.01 15.23
N GLN A 80 -7.91 12.76 15.34
CA GLN A 80 -9.27 12.36 14.96
C GLN A 80 -10.36 13.07 15.78
N ILE A 81 -10.10 13.39 17.05
CA ILE A 81 -11.01 14.19 17.87
C ILE A 81 -10.95 15.66 17.43
N ALA A 82 -9.74 16.20 17.27
CA ALA A 82 -9.51 17.60 16.92
C ALA A 82 -10.06 17.99 15.54
N VAL A 83 -10.12 17.08 14.56
CA VAL A 83 -10.72 17.40 13.24
C VAL A 83 -12.24 17.56 13.28
N LYS A 84 -12.92 17.08 14.33
CA LYS A 84 -14.39 17.13 14.45
C LYS A 84 -14.93 18.50 14.87
N PHE A 85 -14.13 19.30 15.60
CA PHE A 85 -14.54 20.63 16.03
C PHE A 85 -13.90 21.71 15.15
N SER A 86 -14.71 22.70 14.76
CA SER A 86 -14.28 23.75 13.82
C SER A 86 -13.09 24.56 14.35
N TRP A 87 -13.08 24.90 15.63
CA TRP A 87 -12.02 25.70 16.24
C TRP A 87 -10.69 24.94 16.36
N THR A 88 -10.70 23.66 16.77
CA THR A 88 -9.49 22.82 16.80
C THR A 88 -8.99 22.51 15.39
N ARG A 89 -9.89 22.31 14.42
CA ARG A 89 -9.51 22.15 13.01
C ARG A 89 -8.80 23.39 12.47
N ASN A 90 -9.27 24.59 12.83
CA ASN A 90 -8.57 25.83 12.47
C ASN A 90 -7.17 25.91 13.08
N ILE A 91 -6.97 25.40 14.32
CA ILE A 91 -5.64 25.30 14.93
C ILE A 91 -4.75 24.32 14.15
N LEU A 92 -5.25 23.12 13.84
CA LEU A 92 -4.52 22.11 13.06
C LEU A 92 -4.05 22.65 11.71
N GLN A 93 -4.88 23.45 11.03
CA GLN A 93 -4.57 24.04 9.73
C GLN A 93 -3.58 25.22 9.85
N LYS A 94 -3.66 26.02 10.92
CA LYS A 94 -2.80 27.17 11.11
C LYS A 94 -1.40 26.80 11.63
N TYR A 95 -1.30 25.71 12.40
CA TYR A 95 -0.06 25.27 13.03
C TYR A 95 0.23 23.78 12.79
N PRO A 96 0.28 23.31 11.53
CA PRO A 96 0.55 21.89 11.24
C PRO A 96 1.89 21.43 11.81
N ASP A 97 2.86 22.33 11.91
CA ASP A 97 4.20 22.06 12.45
C ASP A 97 4.10 21.64 13.92
N ILE A 98 3.47 22.46 14.75
CA ILE A 98 3.30 22.19 16.18
C ILE A 98 2.41 20.96 16.37
N CYS A 99 1.30 20.89 15.62
CA CYS A 99 0.35 19.80 15.73
C CYS A 99 0.92 18.45 15.27
N SER A 100 1.98 18.44 14.47
CA SER A 100 2.70 17.22 14.06
C SER A 100 4.02 17.01 14.81
N ALA A 101 4.27 17.76 15.89
CA ALA A 101 5.53 17.74 16.62
C ALA A 101 6.76 17.97 15.71
N TYR A 102 6.63 18.91 14.78
CA TYR A 102 7.62 19.30 13.76
C TYR A 102 8.02 18.18 12.79
N MET A 103 7.26 17.08 12.75
CA MET A 103 7.42 16.04 11.73
C MET A 103 7.05 16.58 10.35
N PHE A 104 6.09 17.51 10.29
CA PHE A 104 5.80 18.32 9.11
C PHE A 104 6.14 19.78 9.38
N LYS A 105 6.46 20.52 8.31
CA LYS A 105 6.69 21.96 8.35
C LYS A 105 5.81 22.65 7.31
N ASN A 106 5.37 23.86 7.57
CA ASN A 106 4.59 24.69 6.66
C ASN A 106 5.37 24.97 5.36
N SER A 107 6.69 25.11 5.47
CA SER A 107 7.59 25.25 4.33
C SER A 107 7.77 23.97 3.51
N GLY A 108 7.28 22.83 4.00
CA GLY A 108 7.69 21.52 3.52
C GLY A 108 9.13 21.15 3.92
N PRO A 109 9.61 19.96 3.50
CA PRO A 109 11.00 19.56 3.63
C PRO A 109 11.89 20.39 2.71
N THR A 110 13.18 20.46 3.04
CA THR A 110 14.16 20.99 2.09
C THR A 110 14.33 20.02 0.91
N ARG A 111 14.84 20.53 -0.21
CA ARG A 111 15.16 19.69 -1.37
C ARG A 111 16.09 18.52 -1.01
N GLN A 112 17.12 18.80 -0.21
CA GLN A 112 18.04 17.77 0.28
C GLN A 112 17.32 16.70 1.12
N GLN A 113 16.43 17.09 2.03
CA GLN A 113 15.65 16.14 2.83
C GLN A 113 14.78 15.24 1.96
N ALA A 114 14.18 15.78 0.90
CA ALA A 114 13.39 15.00 -0.04
C ALA A 114 14.25 14.07 -0.91
N GLU A 115 15.46 14.51 -1.30
CA GLU A 115 16.39 13.71 -2.10
C GLU A 115 17.06 12.58 -1.31
N GLU A 116 17.28 12.75 0.00
CA GLU A 116 17.91 11.76 0.88
C GLU A 116 16.91 10.77 1.50
N ALA A 117 15.63 11.11 1.56
CA ALA A 117 14.59 10.23 2.08
C ALA A 117 14.16 9.18 1.05
N THR A 118 13.77 8.01 1.55
CA THR A 118 13.30 6.88 0.75
C THR A 118 12.11 6.19 1.41
N PHE A 119 11.38 5.38 0.66
CA PHE A 119 10.42 4.43 1.21
C PHE A 119 10.74 3.01 0.76
N GLU A 120 10.28 2.05 1.55
CA GLU A 120 10.33 0.63 1.21
C GLU A 120 8.97 -0.03 1.49
N TYR A 121 8.51 -0.85 0.55
CA TYR A 121 7.40 -1.77 0.72
C TYR A 121 7.89 -3.21 0.58
N TRP A 122 7.46 -4.06 1.50
CA TRP A 122 7.69 -5.50 1.48
C TRP A 122 6.38 -6.24 1.32
N PHE A 123 6.29 -7.06 0.27
CA PHE A 123 5.15 -7.93 -0.01
C PHE A 123 5.55 -9.38 0.21
N PHE A 124 4.80 -10.06 1.08
CA PHE A 124 4.99 -11.48 1.37
C PHE A 124 3.80 -12.27 0.86
N GLY A 125 3.97 -12.92 -0.30
CA GLY A 125 2.96 -13.75 -0.93
C GLY A 125 3.10 -15.22 -0.54
N THR A 126 1.98 -15.91 -0.37
CA THR A 126 1.91 -17.37 -0.20
C THR A 126 0.79 -17.90 -1.09
N GLY A 127 1.08 -18.93 -1.88
CA GLY A 127 0.16 -19.48 -2.87
C GLY A 127 0.56 -20.89 -3.34
N TRP A 128 0.02 -21.31 -4.47
CA TRP A 128 0.24 -22.63 -5.08
C TRP A 128 1.26 -22.57 -6.22
N ASN A 129 1.82 -23.72 -6.59
CA ASN A 129 2.72 -23.83 -7.73
C ASN A 129 1.99 -23.62 -9.06
N GLU A 130 0.79 -24.19 -9.16
CA GLU A 130 -0.07 -24.08 -10.32
C GLU A 130 -1.12 -22.99 -10.11
N THR A 131 -1.40 -22.25 -11.19
CA THR A 131 -2.45 -21.22 -11.20
C THR A 131 -3.77 -21.86 -11.61
N THR A 132 -4.44 -22.53 -10.68
CA THR A 132 -5.81 -23.04 -10.88
C THR A 132 -6.84 -22.02 -10.39
N THR A 133 -7.99 -21.95 -11.05
CA THR A 133 -9.10 -21.07 -10.66
C THR A 133 -10.42 -21.86 -10.73
N PRO A 134 -11.05 -22.16 -9.57
CA PRO A 134 -10.61 -21.84 -8.21
C PRO A 134 -9.32 -22.58 -7.81
N PRO A 135 -8.56 -22.07 -6.82
CA PRO A 135 -7.39 -22.76 -6.29
C PRO A 135 -7.78 -24.09 -5.64
N PRO A 136 -6.85 -25.03 -5.46
CA PRO A 136 -7.15 -26.33 -4.90
C PRO A 136 -7.69 -26.16 -3.47
N VAL A 137 -8.83 -26.79 -3.18
CA VAL A 137 -9.48 -26.66 -1.87
C VAL A 137 -8.63 -27.35 -0.80
N ASP A 138 -8.11 -28.55 -1.11
CA ASP A 138 -7.46 -29.41 -0.12
C ASP A 138 -5.95 -29.25 -0.02
N GLU A 139 -5.32 -28.59 -0.98
CA GLU A 139 -3.87 -28.37 -1.01
C GLU A 139 -3.50 -27.11 -0.24
N GLU A 140 -2.59 -27.23 0.74
CA GLU A 140 -2.05 -26.08 1.46
C GLU A 140 -1.10 -25.28 0.55
N PRO A 141 -1.23 -23.93 0.48
CA PRO A 141 -0.34 -23.10 -0.31
C PRO A 141 1.06 -23.03 0.32
N LYS A 142 2.05 -23.63 -0.35
CA LYS A 142 3.45 -23.68 0.14
C LYS A 142 4.42 -22.80 -0.64
N LYS A 143 4.04 -22.32 -1.83
CA LYS A 143 4.89 -21.46 -2.65
C LYS A 143 4.92 -20.06 -2.04
N LYS A 144 6.11 -19.57 -1.74
CA LYS A 144 6.32 -18.23 -1.22
C LYS A 144 6.99 -17.35 -2.26
N VAL A 145 6.55 -16.10 -2.32
CA VAL A 145 7.16 -15.07 -3.17
C VAL A 145 7.34 -13.82 -2.33
N VAL A 146 8.53 -13.24 -2.36
CA VAL A 146 8.82 -11.97 -1.71
C VAL A 146 9.06 -10.93 -2.80
N VAL A 147 8.32 -9.83 -2.73
CA VAL A 147 8.52 -8.67 -3.59
C VAL A 147 8.89 -7.48 -2.72
N ARG A 148 9.88 -6.71 -3.18
CA ARG A 148 10.28 -5.44 -2.58
C ARG A 148 9.99 -4.32 -3.58
N CYS A 149 9.42 -3.23 -3.09
CA CYS A 149 9.31 -1.98 -3.82
C CYS A 149 10.09 -0.91 -3.08
N ASP A 150 10.98 -0.23 -3.79
CA ASP A 150 11.74 0.90 -3.26
C ASP A 150 11.38 2.14 -4.06
N GLY A 151 11.48 3.28 -3.40
CA GLY A 151 11.41 4.56 -4.09
C GLY A 151 12.02 5.70 -3.28
N PRO A 152 12.01 6.91 -3.85
CA PRO A 152 12.50 8.11 -3.18
C PRO A 152 11.54 8.53 -2.07
N ASP A 153 11.64 9.74 -1.55
CA ASP A 153 10.72 10.26 -0.55
C ASP A 153 9.24 9.97 -0.88
N ALA A 154 8.51 9.42 0.09
CA ALA A 154 7.12 9.01 -0.08
C ALA A 154 6.17 10.19 -0.33
N GLY A 155 6.42 11.35 0.27
CA GLY A 155 5.46 12.45 0.31
C GLY A 155 5.45 13.33 -0.94
N TYR A 156 6.62 13.57 -1.53
CA TYR A 156 6.86 14.59 -2.54
C TYR A 156 7.32 13.95 -3.85
N ILE A 157 8.52 13.35 -3.90
CA ILE A 157 9.09 12.83 -5.14
C ILE A 157 8.28 11.63 -5.64
N ALA A 158 8.09 10.62 -4.78
CA ALA A 158 7.40 9.40 -5.17
C ALA A 158 5.93 9.65 -5.51
N THR A 159 5.21 10.38 -4.66
CA THR A 159 3.79 10.67 -4.91
C THR A 159 3.60 11.50 -6.19
N SER A 160 4.44 12.51 -6.44
CA SER A 160 4.39 13.26 -7.70
C SER A 160 4.72 12.37 -8.90
N GLY A 161 5.73 11.51 -8.78
CA GLY A 161 6.10 10.52 -9.78
C GLY A 161 4.97 9.54 -10.10
N CYS A 162 4.24 9.06 -9.09
CA CYS A 162 3.05 8.23 -9.26
C CYS A 162 1.97 8.94 -10.07
N VAL A 163 1.65 10.20 -9.74
CA VAL A 163 0.62 10.97 -10.44
C VAL A 163 1.00 11.22 -11.89
N LEU A 164 2.25 11.64 -12.15
CA LEU A 164 2.76 11.85 -13.50
C LEU A 164 2.77 10.55 -14.31
N SER A 165 3.21 9.44 -13.70
CA SER A 165 3.19 8.12 -14.33
C SER A 165 1.76 7.73 -14.72
N CYS A 166 0.79 7.96 -13.84
CA CYS A 166 -0.62 7.69 -14.13
C CYS A 166 -1.13 8.55 -15.30
N ALA A 167 -0.89 9.87 -15.28
CA ALA A 167 -1.33 10.77 -16.34
C ALA A 167 -0.72 10.39 -17.70
N LEU A 168 0.58 10.13 -17.74
CA LEU A 168 1.28 9.71 -18.97
C LEU A 168 0.80 8.36 -19.46
N THR A 169 0.51 7.42 -18.57
CA THR A 169 -0.06 6.11 -18.93
C THR A 169 -1.46 6.25 -19.53
N ILE A 170 -2.33 7.09 -18.97
CA ILE A 170 -3.67 7.32 -19.53
C ILE A 170 -3.57 7.84 -20.98
N LEU A 171 -2.63 8.76 -21.24
CA LEU A 171 -2.46 9.37 -22.56
C LEU A 171 -1.75 8.45 -23.56
N SER A 172 -0.66 7.79 -23.14
CA SER A 172 0.24 7.05 -24.03
C SER A 172 -0.19 5.61 -24.25
N ASP A 173 -0.93 5.03 -23.31
CA ASP A 173 -1.35 3.64 -23.31
C ASP A 173 -2.89 3.54 -23.38
N ALA A 174 -3.54 4.54 -23.97
CA ALA A 174 -5.00 4.69 -24.00
C ALA A 174 -5.72 3.43 -24.54
N GLU A 175 -5.15 2.74 -25.52
CA GLU A 175 -5.69 1.50 -26.09
C GLU A 175 -5.73 0.33 -25.09
N ASN A 176 -4.86 0.36 -24.08
CA ASN A 176 -4.76 -0.64 -23.03
C ASN A 176 -5.61 -0.31 -21.79
N MET A 177 -6.24 0.87 -21.76
CA MET A 177 -7.12 1.29 -20.68
C MET A 177 -8.47 0.55 -20.73
N PRO A 178 -9.19 0.42 -19.60
CA PRO A 178 -10.54 -0.14 -19.60
C PRO A 178 -11.50 0.64 -20.50
N LYS A 179 -12.07 -0.04 -21.50
CA LYS A 179 -12.92 0.57 -22.55
C LYS A 179 -14.23 1.21 -22.10
N PRO A 180 -15.02 0.67 -21.13
CA PRO A 180 -16.31 1.26 -20.80
C PRO A 180 -16.21 2.64 -20.12
N GLY A 181 -15.01 3.21 -19.92
CA GLY A 181 -14.83 4.45 -19.17
C GLY A 181 -15.30 4.29 -17.71
N GLY A 182 -15.15 5.34 -16.92
CA GLY A 182 -15.62 5.37 -15.53
C GLY A 182 -14.50 5.37 -14.49
N VAL A 183 -14.83 4.94 -13.28
CA VAL A 183 -13.97 5.05 -12.10
C VAL A 183 -13.34 3.70 -11.78
N PHE A 184 -12.01 3.64 -11.83
CA PHE A 184 -11.24 2.41 -11.62
C PHE A 184 -10.22 2.60 -10.50
N THR A 185 -9.87 1.50 -9.83
CA THR A 185 -8.65 1.47 -9.02
C THR A 185 -7.43 1.50 -9.94
N SER A 186 -6.28 1.96 -9.42
CA SER A 186 -5.03 2.00 -10.18
C SER A 186 -4.65 0.63 -10.74
N ALA A 187 -4.80 -0.45 -9.96
CA ALA A 187 -4.51 -1.79 -10.44
C ALA A 187 -5.46 -2.23 -11.56
N ALA A 188 -6.77 -1.96 -11.46
CA ALA A 188 -7.72 -2.29 -12.52
C ALA A 188 -7.48 -1.48 -13.80
N ALA A 189 -7.13 -0.20 -13.65
CA ALA A 189 -6.87 0.72 -14.75
C ALA A 189 -5.58 0.39 -15.51
N PHE A 190 -4.50 0.08 -14.78
CA PHE A 190 -3.14 0.05 -15.33
C PHE A 190 -2.53 -1.34 -15.45
N LYS A 191 -3.24 -2.42 -15.09
CA LYS A 191 -2.69 -3.80 -15.16
C LYS A 191 -2.20 -4.26 -16.53
N LYS A 192 -2.67 -3.64 -17.62
CA LYS A 192 -2.27 -3.96 -19.01
C LYS A 192 -1.41 -2.86 -19.65
N THR A 193 -0.88 -1.94 -18.86
CA THR A 193 -0.12 -0.78 -19.36
C THR A 193 1.35 -0.84 -18.92
N LYS A 194 2.14 0.11 -19.41
CA LYS A 194 3.57 0.31 -19.07
C LYS A 194 3.76 1.16 -17.82
N ILE A 195 2.80 1.19 -16.90
CA ILE A 195 2.87 2.03 -15.70
C ILE A 195 4.13 1.75 -14.88
N TYR A 196 4.59 0.50 -14.79
CA TYR A 196 5.79 0.13 -14.05
C TYR A 196 7.06 0.72 -14.65
N ASP A 197 7.17 0.82 -15.98
CA ASP A 197 8.32 1.46 -16.64
C ASP A 197 8.38 2.95 -16.30
N ARG A 198 7.20 3.59 -16.22
CA ARG A 198 7.09 5.02 -15.86
C ARG A 198 7.42 5.24 -14.39
N LEU A 199 6.89 4.40 -13.50
CA LEU A 199 7.23 4.42 -12.08
C LEU A 199 8.75 4.25 -11.86
N ALA A 200 9.37 3.34 -12.60
CA ALA A 200 10.81 3.12 -12.54
C ALA A 200 11.62 4.36 -12.95
N SER A 201 11.15 5.17 -13.90
CA SER A 201 11.80 6.44 -14.27
C SER A 201 11.79 7.49 -13.14
N PHE A 202 10.91 7.33 -12.15
CA PHE A 202 10.88 8.13 -10.92
C PHE A 202 11.53 7.40 -9.73
N GLY A 203 12.28 6.32 -9.99
CA GLY A 203 12.96 5.53 -8.95
C GLY A 203 12.05 4.58 -8.19
N ILE A 204 10.77 4.43 -8.57
CA ILE A 204 9.83 3.51 -7.93
C ILE A 204 9.92 2.14 -8.61
N VAL A 205 10.65 1.22 -7.99
CA VAL A 205 11.06 -0.04 -8.63
C VAL A 205 10.57 -1.24 -7.82
N PHE A 206 9.87 -2.16 -8.50
CA PHE A 206 9.42 -3.42 -7.94
C PHE A 206 10.35 -4.56 -8.37
N ARG A 207 10.75 -5.43 -7.44
CA ARG A 207 11.57 -6.60 -7.73
C ARG A 207 11.22 -7.79 -6.86
N THR A 208 11.23 -8.98 -7.45
CA THR A 208 11.23 -10.22 -6.68
C THR A 208 12.59 -10.38 -6.01
N VAL A 209 12.59 -10.76 -4.75
CA VAL A 209 13.81 -10.99 -3.96
C VAL A 209 13.78 -12.40 -3.36
N PRO A 210 14.95 -12.97 -3.03
CA PRO A 210 15.02 -14.27 -2.36
C PRO A 210 14.18 -14.30 -1.08
N GLU A 211 13.68 -15.49 -0.71
CA GLU A 211 12.98 -15.64 0.56
C GLU A 211 13.91 -15.26 1.72
N MET A 212 13.44 -14.33 2.56
CA MET A 212 14.16 -13.95 3.77
C MET A 212 13.95 -15.03 4.84
N ALA A 213 15.05 -15.56 5.35
CA ALA A 213 15.03 -16.47 6.49
C ALA A 213 14.46 -15.76 7.72
N SER A 214 13.52 -16.42 8.40
CA SER A 214 13.15 -16.04 9.76
C SER A 214 14.23 -16.60 10.69
N THR A 215 14.92 -15.73 11.44
CA THR A 215 15.78 -16.14 12.56
C THR A 215 14.95 -16.45 13.78
#